data_AF-A0A9Y2JIR6-F1
#
_entry.id   AF-A0A9Y2JIR6-F1
#
_cell.length_a   1.000
_cell.length_b   1.000
_cell.length_c   1.000
_cell.angle_alpha   90.00
_cell.angle_beta   90.00
_cell.angle_gamma   90.00
#
_symmetry.space_group_name_H-M   'P 1'
#
loop_
_entity.id
_entity.type
_entity.pdbx_description
1 polymer ?
#
loop_
_entity_poly.entity_id
_entity_poly.type
_entity_poly.pdbx_seq_one_letter_code
_entity_poly.pdbx_strand_id
1 'polypeptide(L)'
;MIDIWTILRFLHVLGAIVWVGGQLTITVVVLPPVRRALAAADRADVLRAVGKRFAIITFTTFLPVQLTTGILLAGRHGVTWASLLQPGYGRMLATKLLLFAVVMAAASVHGVAQAKGQPGTARAASITALIGSLGVVLLATGLVEGSAS
;
A
#
# COMPACT_ATOMS: atom_id res chain seq x y z
N MET A 1 28.77 8.17 -3.70
CA MET A 1 28.39 9.09 -2.60
C MET A 1 26.88 9.04 -2.45
N ILE A 2 26.34 8.98 -1.23
CA ILE A 2 24.89 8.94 -1.00
C ILE A 2 24.34 10.36 -1.15
N ASP A 3 23.49 10.61 -2.15
CA ASP A 3 22.81 11.88 -2.35
C ASP A 3 21.39 11.88 -1.76
N ILE A 4 20.76 13.06 -1.66
CA ILE A 4 19.41 13.20 -1.11
C ILE A 4 18.38 12.35 -1.85
N TRP A 5 18.57 12.14 -3.14
CA TRP A 5 17.65 11.39 -3.97
C TRP A 5 17.76 9.87 -3.76
N THR A 6 18.96 9.39 -3.46
CA THR A 6 19.19 8.01 -3.01
C THR A 6 18.45 7.77 -1.71
N ILE A 7 18.48 8.72 -0.77
CA ILE A 7 17.74 8.65 0.50
C ILE A 7 16.22 8.64 0.24
N LEU A 8 15.71 9.55 -0.59
CA LEU A 8 14.28 9.60 -0.92
C LEU A 8 13.78 8.30 -1.58
N ARG A 9 14.57 7.74 -2.51
CA ARG A 9 14.27 6.44 -3.13
C ARG A 9 14.29 5.31 -2.11
N PHE A 10 15.31 5.28 -1.24
CA PHE A 10 15.42 4.30 -0.17
C PHE A 10 14.20 4.35 0.75
N LEU A 11 13.80 5.54 1.23
CA LEU A 11 12.63 5.70 2.08
C LEU A 11 11.34 5.28 1.37
N HIS A 12 11.16 5.62 0.09
CA HIS A 12 10.01 5.19 -0.70
C HIS A 12 9.91 3.66 -0.81
N VAL A 13 11.04 3.00 -1.07
CA VAL A 13 11.10 1.54 -1.23
C VAL A 13 10.93 0.86 0.12
N LEU A 14 11.59 1.34 1.17
CA LEU A 14 11.46 0.81 2.52
C LEU A 14 10.02 0.94 3.03
N GLY A 15 9.40 2.09 2.85
CA GLY A 15 8.00 2.32 3.20
C GLY A 15 7.06 1.37 2.46
N ALA A 16 7.26 1.18 1.14
CA ALA A 16 6.49 0.22 0.36
C ALA A 16 6.67 -1.22 0.85
N ILE A 17 7.90 -1.66 1.12
CA ILE A 17 8.19 -3.03 1.56
C ILE A 17 7.56 -3.30 2.93
N VAL A 18 7.71 -2.38 3.89
CA VAL A 18 7.14 -2.55 5.23
C VAL A 18 5.61 -2.53 5.17
N TRP A 19 5.01 -1.68 4.33
CA TRP A 19 3.56 -1.65 4.14
C TRP A 19 3.05 -2.98 3.56
N VAL A 20 3.49 -3.34 2.36
CA VAL A 20 2.96 -4.53 1.65
C VAL A 20 3.36 -5.80 2.39
N GLY A 21 4.59 -5.86 2.91
CA GLY A 21 5.06 -6.92 3.79
C GLY A 21 4.24 -7.02 5.08
N GLY A 22 3.80 -5.90 5.66
CA GLY A 22 2.90 -5.87 6.81
C GLY A 22 1.52 -6.46 6.51
N GLN A 23 0.93 -6.12 5.35
CA GLN A 23 -0.34 -6.72 4.90
C GLN A 23 -0.22 -8.23 4.71
N LEU A 24 0.87 -8.69 4.09
CA LEU A 24 1.18 -10.10 3.92
C LEU A 24 1.41 -10.79 5.26
N THR A 25 2.18 -10.20 6.16
CA THR A 25 2.45 -10.75 7.51
C THR A 25 1.16 -10.94 8.28
N ILE A 26 0.28 -9.93 8.30
CA ILE A 26 -1.01 -10.01 8.97
C ILE A 26 -1.86 -11.15 8.37
N THR A 27 -1.90 -11.25 7.05
CA THR A 27 -2.79 -12.19 6.34
C THR A 27 -2.28 -13.64 6.36
N VAL A 28 -0.98 -13.83 6.17
CA VAL A 28 -0.35 -15.14 5.97
C VAL A 28 0.22 -15.70 7.26
N VAL A 29 0.79 -14.86 8.13
CA VAL A 29 1.50 -15.31 9.33
C VAL A 29 0.63 -15.18 10.58
N VAL A 30 -0.03 -14.03 10.78
CA VAL A 30 -0.78 -13.76 12.01
C VAL A 30 -2.19 -14.35 11.98
N LEU A 31 -2.91 -14.19 10.86
CA LEU A 31 -4.30 -14.58 10.77
C LEU A 31 -4.55 -16.09 10.96
N PRO A 32 -3.76 -17.03 10.39
CA PRO A 32 -4.03 -18.45 10.55
C PRO A 32 -3.96 -18.98 11.99
N PRO A 33 -2.91 -18.72 12.80
CA PRO A 33 -2.87 -19.19 14.19
C PRO A 33 -3.95 -18.52 15.04
N VAL A 34 -4.21 -17.22 14.87
CA VAL A 34 -5.29 -16.51 15.58
C VAL A 34 -6.65 -17.14 15.30
N ARG A 35 -6.90 -17.60 14.06
CA ARG A 35 -8.14 -18.29 13.69
C ARG A 35 -8.28 -19.69 14.30
N ARG A 36 -7.17 -20.38 14.55
CA ARG A 36 -7.17 -21.77 15.02
C ARG A 36 -7.12 -21.88 16.54
N ALA A 37 -6.43 -20.97 17.20
CA ALA A 37 -6.10 -21.08 18.63
C ALA A 37 -7.04 -20.29 19.55
N LEU A 38 -7.71 -19.25 19.06
CA LEU A 38 -8.52 -18.36 19.90
C LEU A 38 -10.02 -18.60 19.72
N ALA A 39 -10.77 -18.39 20.82
CA ALA A 39 -12.23 -18.33 20.76
C ALA A 39 -12.70 -17.14 19.91
N ALA A 40 -13.95 -17.18 19.45
CA ALA A 40 -14.46 -16.19 18.49
C ALA A 40 -14.36 -14.74 18.99
N ALA A 41 -14.62 -14.50 20.29
CA ALA A 41 -14.52 -13.19 20.91
C ALA A 41 -13.05 -12.70 20.96
N ASP A 42 -12.14 -13.50 21.54
CA ASP A 42 -10.72 -13.16 21.66
C ASP A 42 -10.06 -12.94 20.30
N ARG A 43 -10.43 -13.75 19.30
CA ARG A 43 -10.00 -13.58 17.91
C ARG A 43 -10.41 -12.21 17.37
N ALA A 44 -11.65 -11.79 17.60
CA ALA A 44 -12.15 -10.52 17.07
C ALA A 44 -11.38 -9.34 17.69
N ASP A 45 -11.11 -9.41 18.99
CA ASP A 45 -10.38 -8.36 19.71
C ASP A 45 -8.93 -8.25 19.26
N VAL A 46 -8.21 -9.37 19.15
CA VAL A 46 -6.82 -9.39 18.66
C VAL A 46 -6.74 -8.85 17.22
N LEU A 47 -7.59 -9.35 16.31
CA LEU A 47 -7.57 -8.91 14.91
C LEU A 47 -7.95 -7.43 14.77
N ARG A 48 -8.89 -6.94 15.59
CA ARG A 48 -9.26 -5.52 15.62
C ARG A 48 -8.11 -4.66 16.14
N ALA A 49 -7.43 -5.08 17.19
CA ALA A 49 -6.28 -4.37 17.76
C ALA A 49 -5.13 -4.28 16.75
N VAL A 50 -4.77 -5.40 16.12
CA VAL A 50 -3.75 -5.47 15.07
C VAL A 50 -4.13 -4.58 13.88
N GLY A 51 -5.37 -4.72 13.37
CA GLY A 51 -5.87 -3.93 12.25
C GLY A 51 -5.88 -2.43 12.54
N LYS A 52 -6.32 -2.02 13.74
CA LYS A 52 -6.31 -0.61 14.17
C LYS A 52 -4.89 -0.06 14.24
N ARG A 53 -3.95 -0.81 14.82
CA ARG A 53 -2.55 -0.39 14.91
C ARG A 53 -1.92 -0.26 13.53
N PHE A 54 -2.16 -1.23 12.64
CA PHE A 54 -1.68 -1.18 11.27
C PHE A 54 -2.27 0.00 10.49
N ALA A 55 -3.57 0.28 10.66
CA ALA A 55 -4.21 1.44 10.05
C ALA A 55 -3.60 2.76 10.55
N ILE A 56 -3.39 2.92 11.87
CA ILE A 56 -2.75 4.11 12.43
C ILE A 56 -1.36 4.32 11.82
N ILE A 57 -0.52 3.28 11.80
CA ILE A 57 0.83 3.37 11.21
C ILE A 57 0.75 3.70 9.71
N THR A 58 -0.21 3.10 8.99
CA THR A 58 -0.41 3.36 7.57
C THR A 58 -0.74 4.83 7.31
N PHE A 59 -1.71 5.39 8.02
CA PHE A 59 -2.14 6.78 7.79
C PHE A 59 -1.16 7.82 8.33
N THR A 60 -0.47 7.54 9.45
CA THR A 60 0.44 8.51 10.08
C THR A 60 1.87 8.43 9.57
N THR A 61 2.29 7.28 9.03
CA THR A 61 3.69 7.05 8.62
C THR A 61 3.77 6.70 7.14
N PHE A 62 3.21 5.56 6.72
CA PHE A 62 3.45 5.07 5.36
C PHE A 62 2.86 5.99 4.29
N LEU A 63 1.62 6.45 4.47
CA LEU A 63 0.97 7.32 3.50
C LEU A 63 1.71 8.66 3.32
N PRO A 64 2.07 9.40 4.38
CA PRO A 64 2.90 10.60 4.25
C PRO A 64 4.24 10.32 3.59
N VAL A 65 4.96 9.26 3.99
CA VAL A 65 6.27 8.90 3.41
C VAL A 65 6.13 8.58 1.93
N GLN A 66 5.16 7.74 1.53
CA GLN A 66 4.98 7.33 0.14
C GLN A 66 4.55 8.48 -0.76
N LEU A 67 3.64 9.36 -0.29
CA LEU A 67 3.20 10.53 -1.06
C LEU A 67 4.35 11.53 -1.24
N THR A 68 5.02 11.92 -0.15
CA THR A 68 6.09 12.92 -0.20
C THR A 68 7.25 12.45 -1.07
N THR A 69 7.78 11.26 -0.82
CA THR A 69 8.88 10.70 -1.61
C THR A 69 8.45 10.44 -3.06
N GLY A 70 7.22 9.96 -3.29
CA GLY A 70 6.70 9.72 -4.64
C GLY A 70 6.59 11.00 -5.47
N ILE A 71 6.08 12.09 -4.88
CA ILE A 71 5.97 13.41 -5.53
C ILE A 71 7.35 13.98 -5.84
N LEU A 72 8.28 13.94 -4.87
CA LEU A 72 9.63 14.46 -5.06
C LEU A 72 10.41 13.69 -6.15
N LEU A 73 10.28 12.35 -6.17
CA LEU A 73 10.90 11.53 -7.20
C LEU A 73 10.28 11.77 -8.57
N ALA A 74 8.96 11.87 -8.67
CA ALA A 74 8.28 12.20 -9.93
C ALA A 74 8.72 13.58 -10.46
N GLY A 75 8.81 14.59 -9.58
CA GLY A 75 9.33 15.90 -9.93
C GLY A 75 10.77 15.87 -10.45
N ARG A 76 11.65 15.08 -9.82
CA ARG A 76 13.03 14.86 -10.32
C ARG A 76 13.05 14.29 -11.74
N HIS A 77 12.12 13.40 -12.06
CA HIS A 77 11.99 12.80 -13.39
C HIS A 77 11.26 13.71 -14.40
N GLY A 78 10.97 14.97 -14.06
CA GLY A 78 10.32 15.92 -14.96
C GLY A 78 8.85 15.60 -15.25
N VAL A 79 8.19 14.81 -14.39
CA VAL A 79 6.79 14.42 -14.57
C VAL A 79 5.89 15.65 -14.44
N THR A 80 5.10 15.90 -15.48
CA THR A 80 4.04 16.91 -15.50
C THR A 80 2.67 16.26 -15.60
N TRP A 81 1.60 17.01 -15.36
CA TRP A 81 0.23 16.51 -15.57
C TRP A 81 0.00 15.98 -17.00
N ALA A 82 0.56 16.66 -18.00
CA ALA A 82 0.48 16.24 -19.39
C ALA A 82 1.25 14.92 -19.63
N SER A 83 2.37 14.71 -18.93
CA SER A 83 3.16 13.47 -19.07
C SER A 83 2.36 12.22 -18.68
N LEU A 84 1.39 12.32 -17.76
CA LEU A 84 0.58 11.18 -17.31
C LEU A 84 -0.30 10.59 -18.41
N LEU A 85 -0.61 11.36 -19.46
CA LEU A 85 -1.40 10.92 -20.60
C LEU A 85 -0.54 10.29 -21.70
N GLN A 86 0.79 10.45 -21.62
CA GLN A 86 1.71 9.96 -22.64
C GLN A 86 1.95 8.44 -22.49
N PRO A 87 2.04 7.69 -23.60
CA PRO A 87 2.44 6.29 -23.59
C PRO A 87 3.81 6.07 -22.93
N GLY A 88 4.06 4.85 -22.45
CA GLY A 88 5.31 4.51 -21.75
C GLY A 88 5.26 4.89 -20.26
N TYR A 89 6.29 5.62 -19.80
CA TYR A 89 6.48 5.95 -18.39
C TYR A 89 5.27 6.66 -17.75
N GLY A 90 4.69 7.63 -18.47
CA GLY A 90 3.57 8.44 -17.98
C GLY A 90 2.32 7.64 -17.66
N ARG A 91 1.87 6.82 -18.61
CA ARG A 91 0.70 5.95 -18.44
C ARG A 91 0.92 4.87 -17.38
N MET A 92 2.15 4.36 -17.23
CA MET A 92 2.48 3.41 -16.17
C MET A 92 2.41 4.07 -14.79
N LEU A 93 2.94 5.29 -14.65
CA LEU A 93 2.82 6.09 -13.44
C LEU A 93 1.35 6.42 -13.12
N ALA A 94 0.57 6.84 -14.11
CA ALA A 94 -0.86 7.11 -13.95
C ALA A 94 -1.62 5.87 -13.45
N THR A 95 -1.31 4.70 -14.03
CA THR A 95 -1.89 3.42 -13.60
C THR A 95 -1.51 3.09 -12.16
N LYS A 96 -0.24 3.30 -11.77
CA LYS A 96 0.23 3.12 -10.39
C LYS A 96 -0.51 4.02 -9.41
N LEU A 97 -0.73 5.28 -9.77
CA LEU A 97 -1.48 6.25 -8.94
C LEU A 97 -2.96 5.87 -8.81
N LEU A 98 -3.59 5.41 -9.90
CA LEU A 98 -4.96 4.91 -9.86
C LEU A 98 -5.10 3.68 -8.96
N LEU A 99 -4.20 2.70 -9.09
CA LEU A 99 -4.17 1.53 -8.21
C LEU A 99 -3.95 1.95 -6.75
N PHE A 100 -3.04 2.88 -6.48
CA PHE A 100 -2.84 3.41 -5.13
C PHE A 100 -4.13 4.03 -4.57
N ALA A 101 -4.86 4.81 -5.35
CA ALA A 101 -6.15 5.36 -4.94
C ALA A 101 -7.19 4.26 -4.64
N VAL A 102 -7.27 3.22 -5.47
CA VAL A 102 -8.13 2.05 -5.23
C VAL A 102 -7.75 1.34 -3.92
N VAL A 103 -6.46 1.17 -3.64
CA VAL A 103 -5.98 0.59 -2.38
C VAL A 103 -6.41 1.45 -1.19
N MET A 104 -6.31 2.79 -1.27
CA MET A 104 -6.72 3.68 -0.17
C MET A 104 -8.23 3.63 0.07
N ALA A 105 -9.02 3.58 -1.00
CA ALA A 105 -10.46 3.41 -0.91
C ALA A 105 -10.80 2.06 -0.26
N ALA A 106 -10.18 0.97 -0.71
CA ALA A 106 -10.38 -0.37 -0.15
C ALA A 106 -9.95 -0.45 1.33
N ALA A 107 -8.83 0.15 1.72
CA ALA A 107 -8.39 0.22 3.12
C ALA A 107 -9.40 0.99 4.00
N SER A 108 -9.94 2.08 3.49
CA SER A 108 -10.97 2.87 4.19
C SER A 108 -12.28 2.08 4.34
N VAL A 109 -12.73 1.42 3.26
CA VAL A 109 -13.90 0.53 3.27
C VAL A 109 -13.70 -0.63 4.26
N HIS A 110 -12.50 -1.22 4.30
CA HIS A 110 -12.16 -2.26 5.28
C HIS A 110 -12.36 -1.76 6.71
N GLY A 111 -11.80 -0.59 7.05
CA GLY A 111 -11.93 -0.01 8.38
C GLY A 111 -13.39 0.25 8.79
N VAL A 112 -14.18 0.82 7.88
CA VAL A 112 -15.61 1.09 8.11
C VAL A 112 -16.41 -0.20 8.24
N ALA A 113 -16.18 -1.18 7.37
CA ALA A 113 -16.87 -2.47 7.40
C ALA A 113 -16.55 -3.26 8.69
N GLN A 114 -15.30 -3.19 9.17
CA GLN A 114 -14.91 -3.77 10.45
C GLN A 114 -15.63 -3.10 11.62
N ALA A 115 -15.71 -1.76 11.63
CA ALA A 115 -16.42 -1.02 12.66
C ALA A 115 -17.93 -1.33 12.69
N LYS A 116 -18.52 -1.62 11.52
CA LYS A 116 -19.94 -2.00 11.36
C LYS A 116 -20.21 -3.49 11.54
N GLY A 117 -19.20 -4.32 11.84
CA GLY A 117 -19.38 -5.77 11.99
C GLY A 117 -19.78 -6.49 10.69
N GLN A 118 -19.29 -6.04 9.54
CA GLN A 118 -19.59 -6.60 8.21
C GLN A 118 -18.41 -7.44 7.69
N PRO A 119 -18.27 -8.73 8.09
CA PRO A 119 -17.08 -9.52 7.82
C PRO A 119 -16.86 -9.80 6.33
N GLY A 120 -17.91 -9.94 5.53
CA GLY A 120 -17.82 -10.17 4.09
C GLY A 120 -17.18 -8.98 3.36
N THR A 121 -17.75 -7.79 3.54
CA THR A 121 -17.22 -6.53 2.97
C THR A 121 -15.81 -6.23 3.46
N ALA A 122 -15.54 -6.41 4.76
CA ALA A 122 -14.21 -6.20 5.32
C ALA A 122 -13.17 -7.13 4.70
N ARG A 123 -13.52 -8.40 4.46
CA ARG A 123 -12.64 -9.38 3.81
C ARG A 123 -12.38 -9.01 2.34
N ALA A 124 -13.43 -8.72 1.59
CA ALA A 124 -13.29 -8.34 0.17
C ALA A 124 -12.40 -7.10 0.04
N ALA A 125 -12.66 -6.06 0.83
CA ALA A 125 -11.87 -4.84 0.84
C ALA A 125 -10.41 -5.06 1.25
N SER A 126 -10.14 -5.93 2.23
CA SER A 126 -8.78 -6.31 2.61
C SER A 126 -8.03 -7.03 1.49
N ILE A 127 -8.70 -7.95 0.78
CA ILE A 127 -8.10 -8.67 -0.36
C ILE A 127 -7.83 -7.71 -1.51
N THR A 128 -8.79 -6.84 -1.85
CA THR A 128 -8.62 -5.79 -2.87
C THR A 128 -7.44 -4.89 -2.52
N ALA A 129 -7.33 -4.44 -1.26
CA ALA A 129 -6.20 -3.61 -0.83
C ALA A 129 -4.86 -4.36 -0.96
N LEU A 130 -4.79 -5.64 -0.58
CA LEU A 130 -3.56 -6.43 -0.70
C LEU A 130 -3.16 -6.65 -2.15
N ILE A 131 -4.08 -7.12 -3.00
CA ILE A 131 -3.82 -7.35 -4.44
C ILE A 131 -3.44 -6.03 -5.13
N GLY A 132 -4.18 -4.96 -4.85
CA GLY A 132 -3.86 -3.64 -5.38
C GLY A 132 -2.47 -3.16 -4.94
N SER A 133 -2.08 -3.40 -3.69
CA SER A 133 -0.75 -3.02 -3.18
C SER A 133 0.37 -3.81 -3.85
N LEU A 134 0.16 -5.11 -4.09
CA LEU A 134 1.08 -5.93 -4.88
C LEU A 134 1.18 -5.42 -6.33
N GLY A 135 0.05 -5.03 -6.93
CA GLY A 135 0.02 -4.40 -8.26
C GLY A 135 0.79 -3.07 -8.31
N VAL A 136 0.68 -2.23 -7.27
CA VAL A 136 1.46 -0.99 -7.15
C VAL A 136 2.97 -1.27 -7.12
N VAL A 137 3.39 -2.33 -6.41
CA VAL A 137 4.80 -2.75 -6.36
C VAL A 137 5.24 -3.30 -7.72
N LEU A 138 4.44 -4.14 -8.37
CA LEU A 138 4.73 -4.70 -9.70
C LEU A 138 4.89 -3.60 -10.76
N LEU A 139 3.99 -2.60 -10.78
CA LEU A 139 4.14 -1.47 -11.69
C LEU A 139 5.37 -0.62 -11.35
N ALA A 140 5.74 -0.54 -10.07
CA ALA A 140 6.96 0.15 -9.67
C ALA A 140 8.22 -0.55 -10.18
N THR A 141 8.26 -1.87 -10.26
CA THR A 141 9.40 -2.59 -10.86
C THR A 141 9.46 -2.37 -12.37
N GLY A 142 8.32 -2.38 -13.07
CA GLY A 142 8.27 -2.08 -14.50
C GLY A 142 8.69 -0.63 -14.86
N LEU A 143 8.44 0.34 -13.96
CA LEU A 143 8.88 1.72 -14.15
C LEU A 143 10.41 1.87 -14.16
N VAL A 144 11.13 0.97 -13.48
CA VAL A 144 12.60 0.98 -13.47
C VAL A 144 13.13 0.58 -14.84
N GLU A 145 12.53 -0.44 -15.46
CA GLU A 145 12.95 -0.96 -16.77
C GLU A 145 12.66 0.03 -17.91
N GLY A 146 11.48 0.67 -17.90
CA GLY A 146 11.11 1.67 -18.94
C GLY A 146 11.87 3.00 -18.88
N SER A 147 12.72 3.21 -17.87
CA SER A 147 13.62 4.38 -17.78
C SER A 147 15.00 4.14 -18.44
N ALA A 148 15.28 2.91 -18.85
CA ALA A 148 16.54 2.48 -19.46
C ALA A 148 16.47 2.33 -21.00
N SER A 149 15.30 2.61 -21.61
CA SER A 149 15.03 2.57 -23.05
C SER A 149 14.67 3.95 -23.58
#